data_AF-A0A7T6VPS1-F1
#
_entry.id   AF-A0A7T6VPS1-F1
#
_cell.length_a   1.000
_cell.length_b   1.000
_cell.length_c   1.000
_cell.angle_alpha   90.00
_cell.angle_beta   90.00
_cell.angle_gamma   90.00
#
_symmetry.space_group_name_H-M   'P 1'
#
loop_
_entity.id
_entity.type
_entity.pdbx_description
1 polymer ?
#
loop_
_entity_poly.entity_id
_entity_poly.type
_entity_poly.pdbx_seq_one_letter_code
_entity_poly.pdbx_strand_id
1 'polypeptide(L)'
;MNNIYVFKIGYINDRDYLLKEIENGRLRQGWGAMFPGKKPMAVFYGKFKFVQAWKDNWPLDETAPKTINDIFSQLLIMTDFKEGDILIVPNMPENNNFKILKVVDSYCFEHNTGKEKEIDDYRHIVPVNEITTVSFDYDSNSRIISKEFSSNENNIYKVDSEEVIDAVKNLIG
;
A
#
# COMPACT_ATOMS: atom_id res chain seq x y z
N MET A 1 4.73 19.03 -8.75
CA MET A 1 4.86 17.81 -9.57
C MET A 1 4.36 16.67 -8.71
N ASN A 2 3.46 15.85 -9.23
CA ASN A 2 2.90 14.73 -8.47
C ASN A 2 3.99 13.69 -8.29
N ASN A 3 4.13 13.15 -7.07
CA ASN A 3 5.08 12.10 -6.81
C ASN A 3 4.53 10.78 -7.36
N ILE A 4 5.44 9.88 -7.73
CA ILE A 4 5.12 8.51 -8.13
C ILE A 4 5.67 7.58 -7.07
N TYR A 5 4.86 6.61 -6.64
CA TYR A 5 5.24 5.59 -5.69
C TYR A 5 4.94 4.20 -6.24
N VAL A 6 5.76 3.23 -5.85
CA VAL A 6 5.40 1.82 -5.96
C VAL A 6 4.79 1.38 -4.62
N PHE A 7 3.66 0.69 -4.71
CA PHE A 7 2.89 0.22 -3.57
C PHE A 7 2.59 -1.27 -3.73
N LYS A 8 3.45 -2.12 -3.18
CA LYS A 8 3.33 -3.57 -3.19
C LYS A 8 2.43 -4.01 -2.05
N ILE A 9 1.48 -4.88 -2.37
CA ILE A 9 0.64 -5.53 -1.36
C ILE A 9 1.19 -6.94 -1.15
N GLY A 10 1.60 -7.25 0.08
CA GLY A 10 2.43 -8.41 0.38
C GLY A 10 1.73 -9.78 0.30
N TYR A 11 0.39 -9.81 0.33
CA TYR A 11 -0.36 -11.07 0.48
C TYR A 11 -1.26 -11.34 -0.72
N ILE A 12 -0.95 -12.42 -1.42
CA ILE A 12 -1.69 -12.90 -2.60
C ILE A 12 -3.05 -13.52 -2.23
N ASN A 13 -3.20 -14.05 -1.01
CA ASN A 13 -4.41 -14.76 -0.60
C ASN A 13 -5.64 -13.84 -0.49
N ASP A 14 -5.43 -12.54 -0.25
CA ASP A 14 -6.49 -11.57 -0.03
C ASP A 14 -6.74 -10.68 -1.26
N ARG A 15 -6.21 -11.10 -2.41
CA ARG A 15 -6.22 -10.33 -3.65
C ARG A 15 -7.63 -9.90 -4.06
N ASP A 16 -8.60 -10.81 -4.05
CA ASP A 16 -9.97 -10.53 -4.47
C ASP A 16 -10.63 -9.46 -3.58
N TYR A 17 -10.42 -9.56 -2.26
CA TYR A 17 -10.87 -8.55 -1.30
C TYR A 17 -10.22 -7.19 -1.58
N LEU A 18 -8.90 -7.17 -1.75
CA LEU A 18 -8.14 -5.94 -2.00
C LEU A 18 -8.50 -5.28 -3.33
N LEU A 19 -8.77 -6.08 -4.37
CA LEU A 19 -9.26 -5.57 -5.66
C LEU A 19 -10.62 -4.91 -5.51
N LYS A 20 -11.55 -5.56 -4.83
CA LYS A 20 -12.86 -4.98 -4.54
C LYS A 20 -12.74 -3.69 -3.73
N GLU A 21 -11.80 -3.59 -2.81
CA GLU A 21 -11.56 -2.35 -2.07
C GLU A 21 -11.02 -1.24 -2.97
N ILE A 22 -10.09 -1.54 -3.90
CA ILE A 22 -9.59 -0.59 -4.90
C ILE A 22 -10.73 -0.10 -5.80
N GLU A 23 -11.60 -0.99 -6.28
CA GLU A 23 -12.80 -0.63 -7.06
C GLU A 23 -13.75 0.31 -6.29
N ASN A 24 -13.79 0.18 -4.96
CA ASN A 24 -14.54 1.06 -4.07
C ASN A 24 -13.73 2.30 -3.62
N GLY A 25 -12.62 2.60 -4.29
CA GLY A 25 -11.79 3.77 -4.06
C GLY A 25 -10.87 3.70 -2.84
N ARG A 26 -10.56 2.50 -2.35
CA ARG A 26 -9.75 2.28 -1.13
C ARG A 26 -8.57 1.34 -1.41
N LEU A 27 -7.37 1.90 -1.53
CA LEU A 27 -6.15 1.10 -1.52
C LEU A 27 -5.77 0.76 -0.08
N ARG A 28 -5.72 -0.53 0.25
CA ARG A 28 -5.38 -0.99 1.60
C ARG A 28 -3.97 -1.54 1.70
N GLN A 29 -3.35 -1.39 2.86
CA GLN A 29 -2.11 -2.07 3.23
C GLN A 29 -2.31 -2.86 4.52
N GLY A 30 -1.60 -3.99 4.60
CA GLY A 30 -1.54 -4.85 5.78
C GLY A 30 -0.84 -4.16 6.95
N TRP A 31 -0.64 -4.92 8.01
CA TRP A 31 0.01 -4.52 9.25
C TRP A 31 -0.77 -3.50 10.10
N GLY A 32 -2.09 -3.47 9.93
CA GLY A 32 -3.01 -2.59 10.63
C GLY A 32 -4.17 -3.34 11.25
N ALA A 33 -4.11 -3.57 12.56
CA ALA A 33 -5.20 -4.18 13.34
C ALA A 33 -5.80 -3.22 14.38
N MET A 34 -7.03 -3.53 14.80
CA MET A 34 -7.70 -2.89 15.93
C MET A 34 -8.82 -3.80 16.45
N PHE A 35 -8.47 -4.71 17.36
CA PHE A 35 -9.45 -5.56 18.02
C PHE A 35 -10.27 -4.79 19.08
N PRO A 36 -11.48 -5.27 19.45
CA PRO A 36 -12.30 -4.63 20.48
C PRO A 36 -11.54 -4.36 21.77
N GLY A 37 -11.58 -3.11 22.24
CA GLY A 37 -10.88 -2.67 23.45
C GLY A 37 -9.36 -2.52 23.31
N LYS A 38 -8.79 -2.68 22.11
CA LYS A 38 -7.37 -2.49 21.82
C LYS A 38 -7.09 -1.16 21.13
N LYS A 39 -5.82 -0.74 21.18
CA LYS A 39 -5.35 0.47 20.50
C LYS A 39 -5.18 0.22 19.00
N PRO A 40 -5.43 1.21 18.14
CA PRO A 40 -5.23 1.09 16.71
C PRO A 40 -3.73 1.03 16.37
N MET A 41 -3.36 0.14 15.47
CA MET A 41 -2.02 0.09 14.86
C MET A 41 -1.85 1.16 13.76
N ALA A 42 -2.25 2.40 14.03
CA ALA A 42 -2.15 3.48 13.05
C ALA A 42 -0.79 4.19 13.13
N VAL A 43 -0.15 4.44 11.98
CA VAL A 43 1.18 5.04 11.95
C VAL A 43 1.22 6.51 12.33
N PHE A 44 0.13 7.25 12.11
CA PHE A 44 0.04 8.67 12.44
C PHE A 44 0.11 8.96 13.95
N TYR A 45 -0.07 7.93 14.80
CA TYR A 45 0.17 8.03 16.24
C TYR A 45 1.65 7.96 16.64
N GLY A 46 2.53 7.68 15.69
CA GLY A 46 3.96 7.58 15.88
C GLY A 46 4.42 6.19 16.33
N LYS A 47 5.70 5.93 16.09
CA LYS A 47 6.35 4.62 16.24
C LYS A 47 6.11 3.94 17.58
N PHE A 48 6.27 4.68 18.68
CA PHE A 48 6.11 4.12 20.02
C PHE A 48 4.68 3.58 20.24
N LYS A 49 3.66 4.35 19.85
CA LYS A 49 2.26 3.94 19.99
C LYS A 49 1.92 2.79 19.04
N PHE A 50 2.47 2.81 17.83
CA PHE A 50 2.32 1.70 16.87
C PHE A 50 2.88 0.38 17.42
N VAL A 51 4.11 0.38 17.95
CA VAL A 51 4.74 -0.82 18.53
C VAL A 51 3.99 -1.33 19.76
N GLN A 52 3.45 -0.43 20.60
CA GLN A 52 2.58 -0.85 21.70
C GLN A 52 1.29 -1.50 21.19
N ALA A 53 0.60 -0.86 20.24
CA ALA A 53 -0.61 -1.39 19.65
C ALA A 53 -0.36 -2.74 18.97
N TRP A 54 0.77 -2.92 18.29
CA TRP A 54 1.18 -4.20 17.71
C TRP A 54 1.19 -5.33 18.74
N LYS A 55 1.93 -5.14 19.84
CA LYS A 55 2.01 -6.13 20.93
C LYS A 55 0.65 -6.38 21.59
N ASP A 56 -0.18 -5.34 21.69
CA ASP A 56 -1.50 -5.42 22.32
C ASP A 56 -2.51 -6.20 21.46
N ASN A 57 -2.45 -6.04 20.13
CA ASN A 57 -3.34 -6.71 19.17
C ASN A 57 -2.85 -8.12 18.82
N TRP A 58 -1.54 -8.34 18.76
CA TRP A 58 -0.93 -9.63 18.41
C TRP A 58 0.04 -10.11 19.50
N PRO A 59 -0.47 -10.55 20.66
CA PRO A 59 0.37 -10.90 21.81
C PRO A 59 1.19 -12.18 21.62
N LEU A 60 0.83 -13.03 20.64
CA LEU A 60 1.55 -14.26 20.28
C LEU A 60 2.51 -14.06 19.10
N ASP A 61 2.58 -12.86 18.53
CA ASP A 61 3.49 -12.57 17.44
C ASP A 61 4.92 -12.38 17.98
N GLU A 62 5.82 -13.24 17.51
CA GLU A 62 7.24 -13.24 17.88
C GLU A 62 8.10 -12.40 16.93
N THR A 63 7.48 -11.59 16.06
CA THR A 63 8.18 -10.73 15.10
C THR A 63 9.22 -9.86 15.81
N ALA A 64 10.46 -9.94 15.32
CA ALA A 64 11.58 -9.21 15.90
C ALA A 64 11.31 -7.69 15.91
N PRO A 65 11.68 -6.95 16.97
CA PRO A 65 11.44 -5.51 17.05
C PRO A 65 12.02 -4.70 15.89
N LYS A 66 13.15 -5.15 15.32
CA LYS A 66 13.72 -4.55 14.11
C LYS A 66 12.73 -4.62 12.95
N THR A 67 12.13 -5.78 12.71
CA THR A 67 11.15 -5.99 11.65
C THR A 67 9.91 -5.10 11.84
N ILE A 68 9.40 -4.98 13.06
CA ILE A 68 8.27 -4.08 13.36
C ILE A 68 8.64 -2.62 13.04
N ASN A 69 9.86 -2.20 13.35
CA ASN A 69 10.34 -0.86 13.04
C ASN A 69 10.47 -0.62 11.52
N ASP A 70 10.95 -1.62 10.79
CA ASP A 70 11.10 -1.56 9.34
C ASP A 70 9.71 -1.46 8.68
N ILE A 71 8.73 -2.24 9.16
CA ILE A 71 7.32 -2.17 8.74
C ILE A 71 6.72 -0.79 9.03
N PHE A 72 6.88 -0.28 10.26
CA PHE A 72 6.40 1.06 10.62
C PHE A 72 6.95 2.13 9.66
N SER A 73 8.25 2.06 9.35
CA SER A 73 8.91 3.05 8.50
C SER A 73 8.38 3.03 7.07
N GLN A 74 8.08 1.85 6.54
CA GLN A 74 7.46 1.71 5.21
C GLN A 74 6.02 2.22 5.18
N LEU A 75 5.21 1.87 6.19
CA LEU A 75 3.83 2.34 6.31
C LEU A 75 3.73 3.85 6.52
N LEU A 76 4.72 4.44 7.21
CA LEU A 76 4.75 5.88 7.46
C LEU A 76 4.77 6.69 6.15
N ILE A 77 5.35 6.17 5.08
CA ILE A 77 5.37 6.83 3.76
C ILE A 77 3.95 7.14 3.27
N MET A 78 2.94 6.35 3.66
CA MET A 78 1.55 6.59 3.30
C MET A 78 1.04 7.94 3.82
N THR A 79 1.60 8.46 4.92
CA THR A 79 1.22 9.79 5.46
C THR A 79 1.73 10.94 4.62
N ASP A 80 2.69 10.71 3.73
CA ASP A 80 3.27 11.74 2.87
C ASP A 80 2.52 11.91 1.55
N PHE A 81 1.61 10.99 1.23
CA PHE A 81 0.81 11.03 0.01
C PHE A 81 -0.11 12.25 -0.02
N LYS A 82 -0.19 12.88 -1.20
CA LYS A 82 -1.04 14.04 -1.46
C LYS A 82 -2.00 13.73 -2.58
N GLU A 83 -3.15 14.43 -2.57
CA GLU A 83 -4.08 14.38 -3.68
C GLU A 83 -3.36 14.65 -5.00
N GLY A 84 -3.55 13.77 -5.97
CA GLY A 84 -2.90 13.82 -7.28
C GLY A 84 -1.65 12.96 -7.43
N ASP A 85 -1.03 12.49 -6.34
CA ASP A 85 0.08 11.53 -6.40
C ASP A 85 -0.36 10.23 -7.11
N ILE A 86 0.61 9.55 -7.74
CA ILE A 86 0.38 8.33 -8.51
C ILE A 86 0.95 7.13 -7.76
N LEU A 87 0.16 6.08 -7.64
CA LEU A 87 0.55 4.82 -7.02
C LEU A 87 0.53 3.70 -8.06
N ILE A 88 1.63 2.95 -8.15
CA ILE A 88 1.77 1.79 -9.03
C ILE A 88 1.69 0.54 -8.17
N VAL A 89 0.67 -0.29 -8.40
CA VAL A 89 0.40 -1.49 -7.63
C VAL A 89 0.70 -2.72 -8.49
N PRO A 90 1.83 -3.41 -8.29
CA PRO A 90 2.19 -4.58 -9.07
C PRO A 90 1.36 -5.81 -8.70
N ASN A 91 1.30 -6.76 -9.63
CA ASN A 91 0.59 -8.05 -9.53
C ASN A 91 -0.91 -7.90 -9.21
N MET A 92 -1.53 -6.88 -9.82
CA MET A 92 -2.95 -6.57 -9.71
C MET A 92 -3.51 -6.24 -11.10
N PRO A 93 -4.67 -6.82 -11.50
CA PRO A 93 -5.51 -7.78 -10.77
C PRO A 93 -4.97 -9.21 -10.77
N GLU A 94 -3.89 -9.47 -11.49
CA GLU A 94 -3.25 -10.78 -11.57
C GLU A 94 -1.74 -10.63 -11.68
N ASN A 95 -1.02 -11.74 -11.59
CA ASN A 95 0.43 -11.72 -11.78
C ASN A 95 0.78 -11.19 -13.17
N ASN A 96 1.91 -10.49 -13.28
CA ASN A 96 2.38 -9.86 -14.53
C ASN A 96 1.55 -8.66 -15.02
N ASN A 97 0.63 -8.15 -14.22
CA ASN A 97 -0.06 -6.89 -14.47
C ASN A 97 0.19 -5.91 -13.33
N PHE A 98 0.07 -4.61 -13.59
CA PHE A 98 0.02 -3.59 -12.54
C PHE A 98 -1.14 -2.63 -12.74
N LYS A 99 -1.66 -2.10 -11.64
CA LYS A 99 -2.59 -0.97 -11.65
C LYS A 99 -1.85 0.34 -11.47
N ILE A 100 -2.28 1.37 -12.17
CA ILE A 100 -1.93 2.76 -11.91
C ILE A 100 -3.13 3.43 -11.26
N LEU A 101 -2.93 3.97 -10.07
CA LEU A 101 -3.95 4.62 -9.26
C LEU A 101 -3.56 6.07 -9.00
N LYS A 102 -4.55 6.93 -8.80
CA LYS A 102 -4.38 8.33 -8.39
C LYS A 102 -4.89 8.51 -6.97
N VAL A 103 -4.09 9.12 -6.10
CA VAL A 103 -4.51 9.50 -4.75
C VAL A 103 -5.55 10.61 -4.84
N VAL A 104 -6.67 10.44 -4.12
CA VAL A 104 -7.77 11.45 -4.11
C VAL A 104 -7.96 12.11 -2.75
N ASP A 105 -7.40 11.53 -1.69
CA ASP A 105 -7.42 12.11 -0.34
C ASP A 105 -6.25 11.55 0.48
N SER A 106 -6.01 12.16 1.62
CA SER A 106 -5.01 11.77 2.60
C SER A 106 -5.22 10.37 3.17
N TYR A 107 -4.12 9.76 3.61
CA TYR A 107 -4.13 8.49 4.33
C TYR A 107 -5.04 8.54 5.56
N CYS A 108 -5.77 7.44 5.80
CA CYS A 108 -6.59 7.25 6.98
C CYS A 108 -6.46 5.82 7.54
N PHE A 109 -6.95 5.62 8.75
CA PHE A 109 -6.98 4.31 9.40
C PHE A 109 -8.42 3.91 9.71
N GLU A 110 -8.80 2.68 9.36
CA GLU A 110 -10.15 2.21 9.62
C GLU A 110 -10.36 1.82 11.09
N HIS A 111 -11.25 2.56 11.75
CA HIS A 111 -11.59 2.34 13.16
C HIS A 111 -12.83 1.47 13.38
N ASN A 112 -13.54 1.08 12.32
CA ASN A 112 -14.74 0.26 12.48
C ASN A 112 -14.36 -1.18 12.87
N THR A 113 -14.74 -1.60 14.08
CA THR A 113 -14.44 -2.92 14.66
C THR A 113 -15.59 -3.92 14.49
N GLY A 114 -16.48 -3.68 13.52
CA GLY A 114 -17.59 -4.59 13.22
C GLY A 114 -17.13 -6.05 13.12
N LYS A 115 -17.93 -6.97 13.69
CA LYS A 115 -17.65 -8.41 13.86
C LYS A 115 -17.48 -9.21 12.55
N GLU A 116 -17.42 -8.55 11.40
CA GLU A 116 -17.62 -9.15 10.07
C GLU A 116 -16.34 -9.29 9.24
N LYS A 117 -15.19 -8.77 9.68
CA LYS A 117 -13.95 -8.95 8.92
C LYS A 117 -13.24 -10.22 9.40
N GLU A 118 -13.25 -11.24 8.54
CA GLU A 118 -12.43 -12.44 8.70
C GLU A 118 -10.92 -12.11 8.73
N ILE A 119 -10.53 -10.90 8.28
CA ILE A 119 -9.14 -10.46 8.17
C ILE A 119 -8.97 -9.07 8.80
N ASP A 120 -8.41 -9.03 10.01
CA ASP A 120 -8.13 -7.80 10.76
C ASP A 120 -6.68 -7.32 10.60
N ASP A 121 -6.21 -7.19 9.35
CA ASP A 121 -4.84 -6.76 9.02
C ASP A 121 -4.79 -5.51 8.11
N TYR A 122 -5.87 -5.22 7.37
CA TYR A 122 -5.87 -4.23 6.29
C TYR A 122 -6.49 -2.88 6.66
N ARG A 123 -6.18 -2.33 7.84
CA ARG A 123 -6.81 -1.07 8.30
C ARG A 123 -6.12 0.21 7.81
N HIS A 124 -4.93 0.12 7.21
CA HIS A 124 -4.30 1.27 6.57
C HIS A 124 -4.96 1.53 5.21
N ILE A 125 -5.49 2.73 4.99
CA ILE A 125 -6.22 3.08 3.76
C ILE A 125 -5.63 4.34 3.14
N VAL A 126 -5.45 4.30 1.81
CA VAL A 126 -5.27 5.48 0.97
C VAL A 126 -6.45 5.56 0.00
N PRO A 127 -7.25 6.64 0.06
CA PRO A 127 -8.30 6.87 -0.91
C PRO A 127 -7.72 7.10 -2.31
N VAL A 128 -8.22 6.37 -3.31
CA VAL A 128 -7.71 6.38 -4.68
C VAL A 128 -8.80 6.28 -5.73
N ASN A 129 -8.49 6.68 -6.95
CA ASN A 129 -9.21 6.28 -8.16
C ASN A 129 -8.28 5.46 -9.06
N GLU A 130 -8.81 4.43 -9.70
CA GLU A 130 -8.08 3.71 -10.75
C GLU A 130 -7.96 4.56 -12.02
N ILE A 131 -6.74 4.63 -12.57
CA ILE A 131 -6.49 5.24 -13.88
C ILE A 131 -6.53 4.15 -14.95
N THR A 132 -5.73 3.10 -14.78
CA THR A 132 -5.62 2.01 -15.76
C THR A 132 -4.97 0.76 -15.16
N THR A 133 -5.09 -0.35 -15.87
CA THR A 133 -4.40 -1.62 -15.62
C THR A 133 -3.54 -1.95 -16.84
N VAL A 134 -2.28 -2.34 -16.63
CA VAL A 134 -1.29 -2.55 -17.70
C VAL A 134 -0.56 -3.88 -17.52
N SER A 135 -0.42 -4.66 -18.60
CA SER A 135 0.44 -5.86 -18.61
C SER A 135 1.91 -5.46 -18.60
N PHE A 136 2.77 -6.20 -17.90
CA PHE A 136 4.21 -5.93 -17.82
C PHE A 136 4.86 -5.88 -19.20
N ASP A 137 4.38 -6.68 -20.15
CA ASP A 137 4.94 -6.83 -21.49
C ASP A 137 4.26 -5.99 -22.58
N TYR A 138 3.28 -5.15 -22.22
CA TYR A 138 2.46 -4.36 -23.15
C TYR A 138 3.27 -3.52 -24.13
N ASP A 139 4.17 -2.66 -23.64
CA ASP A 139 5.03 -1.81 -24.45
C ASP A 139 6.43 -1.61 -23.82
N SER A 140 7.24 -0.69 -24.35
CA SER A 140 8.54 -0.37 -23.75
C SER A 140 8.42 0.29 -22.37
N ASN A 141 7.41 1.14 -22.15
CA ASN A 141 7.21 1.86 -20.90
C ASN A 141 6.78 0.90 -19.78
N SER A 142 5.85 -0.01 -20.06
CA SER A 142 5.39 -1.02 -19.10
C SER A 142 6.54 -1.91 -18.62
N ARG A 143 7.47 -2.24 -19.53
CA ARG A 143 8.67 -3.05 -19.22
C ARG A 143 9.71 -2.30 -18.39
N ILE A 144 9.83 -0.99 -18.58
CA ILE A 144 10.69 -0.14 -17.73
C ILE A 144 10.12 -0.14 -16.30
N ILE A 145 8.82 0.12 -16.17
CA ILE A 145 8.13 0.16 -14.87
C ILE A 145 8.18 -1.21 -14.18
N SER A 146 7.94 -2.30 -14.91
CA SER A 146 7.87 -3.62 -14.28
C SER A 146 9.21 -4.08 -13.69
N LYS A 147 10.33 -3.65 -14.27
CA LYS A 147 11.68 -3.93 -13.72
C LYS A 147 11.91 -3.23 -12.38
N GLU A 148 11.30 -2.07 -12.16
CA GLU A 148 11.39 -1.34 -10.90
C GLU A 148 10.79 -2.13 -9.72
N PHE A 149 9.84 -3.03 -9.98
CA PHE A 149 9.23 -3.82 -8.90
C PHE A 149 10.21 -4.79 -8.22
N SER A 150 11.25 -5.20 -8.93
CA SER A 150 12.32 -6.07 -8.37
C SER A 150 13.52 -5.31 -7.81
N SER A 151 13.64 -3.99 -8.05
CA SER A 151 14.82 -3.21 -7.68
C SER A 151 14.87 -2.82 -6.19
N ASN A 152 13.73 -2.91 -5.50
CA ASN A 152 13.58 -2.45 -4.12
C ASN A 152 12.87 -3.50 -3.27
N GLU A 153 13.42 -3.83 -2.10
CA GLU A 153 12.81 -4.79 -1.17
C GLU A 153 11.64 -4.20 -0.39
N ASN A 154 11.53 -2.87 -0.31
CA ASN A 154 10.44 -2.22 0.40
C ASN A 154 9.12 -2.36 -0.35
N ASN A 155 8.03 -2.50 0.42
CA ASN A 155 6.69 -2.58 -0.13
C ASN A 155 6.17 -1.22 -0.59
N ILE A 156 6.59 -0.14 0.06
CA ILE A 156 6.19 1.22 -0.30
C ILE A 156 7.44 2.06 -0.42
N TYR A 157 7.62 2.71 -1.57
CA TYR A 157 8.73 3.63 -1.80
C TYR A 157 8.39 4.62 -2.90
N LYS A 158 9.03 5.79 -2.81
CA LYS A 158 8.98 6.80 -3.86
C LYS A 158 9.88 6.39 -5.01
N VAL A 159 9.40 6.59 -6.24
CA VAL A 159 10.20 6.41 -7.44
C VAL A 159 11.00 7.68 -7.69
N ASP A 160 12.33 7.54 -7.70
CA ASP A 160 13.25 8.65 -8.00
C ASP A 160 13.88 8.54 -9.40
N SER A 161 13.73 7.40 -10.09
CA SER A 161 14.23 7.21 -11.45
C SER A 161 13.44 8.03 -12.46
N GLU A 162 14.09 8.99 -13.11
CA GLU A 162 13.49 9.82 -14.18
C GLU A 162 12.95 8.96 -15.33
N GLU A 163 13.66 7.88 -15.69
CA GLU A 163 13.23 6.94 -16.74
C GLU A 163 11.90 6.28 -16.40
N VAL A 164 11.73 5.84 -15.15
CA VAL A 164 10.47 5.22 -14.69
C VAL A 164 9.37 6.28 -14.59
N ILE A 165 9.69 7.48 -14.08
CA ILE A 165 8.74 8.59 -13.97
C ILE A 165 8.19 8.94 -15.36
N ASP A 166 9.03 9.06 -16.38
CA ASP A 166 8.60 9.40 -17.73
C ASP A 166 7.85 8.25 -18.40
N ALA A 167 8.25 7.00 -18.17
CA ALA A 167 7.50 5.83 -18.63
C ALA A 167 6.06 5.82 -18.07
N VAL A 168 5.88 6.18 -16.79
CA VAL A 168 4.55 6.28 -16.17
C VAL A 168 3.72 7.39 -16.82
N LYS A 169 4.30 8.59 -17.01
CA LYS A 169 3.62 9.71 -17.68
C LYS A 169 3.12 9.31 -19.07
N ASN A 170 3.98 8.66 -19.86
CA ASN A 170 3.63 8.21 -21.21
C ASN A 170 2.46 7.21 -21.22
N LEU A 171 2.29 6.40 -20.18
CA LEU A 171 1.17 5.45 -20.08
C LEU A 171 -0.15 6.11 -19.65
N ILE A 172 -0.11 7.20 -18.91
CA ILE A 172 -1.31 7.87 -18.38
C ILE A 172 -1.81 9.05 -19.24
N GLY A 173 -1.00 9.52 -20.19
CA GLY A 173 -1.33 10.64 -21.09
C GLY A 173 -0.88 11.98 -20.55
#